data_AF-A0A954FTG3-F1
#
_entry.id   AF-A0A954FTG3-F1
#
_cell.length_a   1.000
_cell.length_b   1.000
_cell.length_c   1.000
_cell.angle_alpha   90.00
_cell.angle_beta   90.00
_cell.angle_gamma   90.00
#
_symmetry.space_group_name_H-M   'P 1'
#
loop_
_entity.id
_entity.type
_entity.pdbx_description
1 polymer ?
#
loop_
_entity_poly.entity_id
_entity_poly.type
_entity_poly.pdbx_seq_one_letter_code
_entity_poly.pdbx_strand_id
1 'polypeptide(L)'
;VLVNLIINAIEAMAEIPAEERKLIIQSDQDDDENLVICVTDSGIGLKKDEENSIFETFYTTKQKGLGVGLSISQTIIEAHGGKLYPRRNKKGTSFFITLPATNGDNHRGF
;
A
#
# COMPACT_ATOMS: atom_id res chain seq x y z
N VAL A 1 -9.11 -0.31 0.73
CA VAL A 1 -7.68 -0.03 0.46
C VAL A 1 -6.89 -1.32 0.19
N LEU A 2 -6.84 -2.30 1.10
CA LEU A 2 -6.02 -3.51 0.92
C LEU A 2 -6.25 -4.26 -0.40
N VAL A 3 -7.52 -4.46 -0.80
CA VAL A 3 -7.84 -5.10 -2.09
C VAL A 3 -7.20 -4.36 -3.28
N ASN A 4 -7.19 -3.03 -3.27
CA ASN A 4 -6.53 -2.23 -4.32
C ASN A 4 -5.01 -2.46 -4.33
N LEU A 5 -4.37 -2.50 -3.15
CA LEU A 5 -2.93 -2.79 -3.06
C LEU A 5 -2.60 -4.22 -3.50
N ILE A 6 -3.43 -5.19 -3.14
CA ILE A 6 -3.27 -6.60 -3.55
C ILE A 6 -3.40 -6.75 -5.07
N ILE A 7 -4.41 -6.12 -5.67
CA ILE A 7 -4.60 -6.14 -7.13
C ILE A 7 -3.41 -5.47 -7.82
N ASN A 8 -2.97 -4.30 -7.35
CA ASN A 8 -1.79 -3.61 -7.89
C ASN A 8 -0.53 -4.48 -7.80
N ALA A 9 -0.32 -5.17 -6.68
CA ALA A 9 0.80 -6.08 -6.49
C ALA A 9 0.75 -7.28 -7.46
N ILE A 10 -0.43 -7.89 -7.65
CA ILE A 10 -0.62 -8.99 -8.61
C ILE A 10 -0.29 -8.53 -10.03
N GLU A 11 -0.78 -7.35 -10.43
CA GLU A 11 -0.53 -6.79 -11.76
C GLU A 11 0.94 -6.42 -11.96
N ALA A 12 1.61 -5.89 -10.93
CA ALA A 12 3.05 -5.57 -10.97
C ALA A 12 3.94 -6.82 -11.15
N MET A 13 3.41 -8.00 -10.81
CA MET A 13 4.07 -9.29 -10.94
C MET A 13 3.65 -10.07 -12.20
N ALA A 14 2.77 -9.53 -13.05
CA ALA A 14 2.18 -10.25 -14.19
C ALA A 14 3.24 -10.84 -15.15
N GLU A 15 4.35 -10.13 -15.36
CA GLU A 15 5.46 -10.53 -16.24
C GLU A 15 6.63 -11.22 -15.52
N ILE A 16 6.54 -11.41 -14.19
CA ILE A 16 7.56 -12.11 -13.39
C ILE A 16 7.36 -13.63 -13.52
N PRO A 17 8.41 -14.47 -13.58
CA PRO A 17 8.28 -15.94 -13.55
C PRO A 17 7.45 -16.39 -12.32
N ALA A 18 6.54 -17.36 -12.51
CA ALA A 18 5.53 -17.71 -11.51
C ALA A 18 6.15 -18.14 -10.17
N GLU A 19 7.27 -18.86 -10.22
CA GLU A 19 8.08 -19.32 -9.09
C GLU A 19 8.76 -18.19 -8.31
N GLU A 20 8.93 -17.01 -8.92
CA GLU A 20 9.49 -15.82 -8.29
C GLU A 20 8.42 -14.86 -7.74
N ARG A 21 7.14 -15.06 -8.08
CA ARG A 21 6.02 -14.24 -7.61
C ARG A 21 5.77 -14.48 -6.13
N LYS A 22 5.92 -13.43 -5.33
CA LYS A 22 5.69 -13.45 -3.89
C LYS A 22 4.92 -12.20 -3.51
N LEU A 23 3.74 -12.40 -2.93
CA LEU A 23 2.97 -11.38 -2.25
C LEU A 23 3.03 -11.66 -0.75
N ILE A 24 3.54 -10.71 0.01
CA ILE A 24 3.68 -10.80 1.46
C ILE A 24 2.83 -9.69 2.07
N ILE A 25 1.96 -10.05 3.02
CA ILE A 25 1.18 -9.10 3.81
C ILE A 25 1.57 -9.32 5.27
N GLN A 26 2.02 -8.26 5.92
CA GLN A 26 2.45 -8.28 7.31
C GLN A 26 1.80 -7.12 8.05
N SER A 27 1.56 -7.32 9.34
CA SER A 27 1.15 -6.26 10.25
C SER A 27 2.10 -6.19 11.42
N ASP A 28 2.36 -5.00 11.90
CA ASP A 28 3.15 -4.72 13.09
C ASP A 28 2.61 -3.47 13.80
N GLN A 29 3.21 -3.11 14.91
CA GLN A 29 2.97 -1.86 15.60
C GLN A 29 4.24 -1.00 15.55
N ASP A 30 4.11 0.30 15.25
CA ASP A 30 5.26 1.21 15.32
C ASP A 30 5.50 1.73 16.75
N ASP A 31 6.57 2.51 16.93
CA ASP A 31 6.97 3.08 18.22
C ASP A 31 5.91 4.02 18.82
N ASP A 32 5.01 4.57 18.00
CA ASP A 32 3.92 5.46 18.38
C ASP A 32 2.60 4.69 18.60
N GLU A 33 2.68 3.37 18.76
CA GLU A 33 1.54 2.44 18.91
C GLU A 33 0.60 2.37 17.69
N ASN A 34 0.96 2.92 16.53
CA ASN A 34 0.11 2.84 15.34
C ASN A 34 0.14 1.43 14.74
N LEU A 35 -1.00 0.98 14.21
CA LEU A 35 -1.05 -0.21 13.36
C LEU A 35 -0.33 0.08 12.04
N VAL A 36 0.68 -0.73 11.72
CA VAL A 36 1.37 -0.72 10.44
C VAL A 36 0.98 -1.97 9.66
N ILE A 37 0.52 -1.80 8.42
CA ILE A 37 0.31 -2.90 7.48
C ILE A 37 1.24 -2.70 6.29
N CYS A 38 2.01 -3.73 5.96
CA CYS A 38 2.91 -3.75 4.80
C CYS A 38 2.40 -4.77 3.77
N VAL A 39 2.24 -4.33 2.52
CA VAL A 39 1.96 -5.18 1.36
C VAL A 39 3.16 -5.14 0.45
N THR A 40 3.89 -6.25 0.33
CA THR A 40 5.12 -6.37 -0.46
C THR A 40 4.94 -7.31 -1.63
N ASP A 41 5.24 -6.82 -2.83
CA ASP A 41 5.32 -7.62 -4.05
C ASP A 41 6.76 -7.89 -4.47
N SER A 42 6.96 -8.90 -5.33
CA SER A 42 8.21 -9.18 -6.04
C SER A 42 8.19 -8.76 -7.50
N GLY A 43 7.43 -7.71 -7.83
CA GLY A 43 7.28 -7.15 -9.17
C GLY A 43 8.51 -6.40 -9.67
N ILE A 44 8.32 -5.64 -10.74
CA ILE A 44 9.38 -4.80 -11.34
C ILE A 44 9.87 -3.65 -10.43
N GLY A 45 9.11 -3.35 -9.38
CA GLY A 45 9.38 -2.25 -8.46
C GLY A 45 9.03 -0.88 -9.05
N LEU A 46 9.00 0.14 -8.19
CA LEU A 46 8.90 1.54 -8.64
C LEU A 46 10.21 2.03 -9.26
N LYS A 47 10.16 2.96 -10.20
CA LYS A 47 11.34 3.74 -10.58
C LYS A 47 11.65 4.77 -9.49
N LYS A 48 12.91 5.24 -9.47
CA LYS A 48 13.42 6.14 -8.43
C LYS A 48 12.60 7.43 -8.26
N ASP A 49 11.96 7.89 -9.33
CA ASP A 49 11.25 9.16 -9.36
C ASP A 49 9.71 9.00 -9.29
N GLU A 50 9.21 7.77 -9.07
CA GLU A 50 7.76 7.48 -9.14
C GLU A 50 7.07 7.46 -7.76
N GLU A 51 7.81 7.53 -6.63
CA GLU A 51 7.25 7.34 -5.28
C GLU A 51 6.12 8.33 -4.92
N ASN A 52 6.18 9.57 -5.41
CA ASN A 52 5.14 10.57 -5.19
C ASN A 52 4.08 10.56 -6.31
N SER A 53 4.51 10.45 -7.57
CA SER A 53 3.61 10.54 -8.71
C SER A 53 2.65 9.37 -8.83
N ILE A 54 2.94 8.22 -8.20
CA ILE A 54 2.01 7.07 -8.19
C ILE A 54 0.68 7.35 -7.48
N PHE A 55 0.61 8.43 -6.69
CA PHE A 55 -0.61 8.88 -6.04
C PHE A 55 -1.33 10.00 -6.80
N GLU A 56 -0.75 10.51 -7.88
CA GLU A 56 -1.44 11.48 -8.74
C GLU A 56 -2.65 10.81 -9.40
N THR A 57 -3.76 11.54 -9.46
CA THR A 57 -4.95 11.02 -10.12
C THR A 57 -4.68 10.87 -11.61
N PHE A 58 -5.09 9.75 -12.19
CA PHE A 58 -4.83 9.32 -13.56
C PHE A 58 -3.40 8.83 -13.84
N TYR A 59 -2.52 8.80 -12.84
CA TYR A 59 -1.24 8.12 -12.99
C TYR A 59 -1.45 6.61 -13.12
N THR A 60 -0.95 6.02 -14.20
CA THR A 60 -1.02 4.57 -14.41
C THR A 60 0.13 4.10 -15.28
N THR A 61 0.72 2.97 -14.92
CA THR A 61 1.65 2.22 -15.76
C THR A 61 0.97 1.04 -16.46
N LYS A 62 -0.32 0.81 -16.19
CA LYS A 62 -1.09 -0.32 -16.70
C LYS A 62 -1.68 -0.01 -18.07
N GLN A 63 -1.67 -1.00 -18.96
CA GLN A 63 -2.35 -0.89 -20.26
C GLN A 63 -3.87 -0.68 -20.12
N LYS A 64 -4.47 -1.19 -19.05
CA LYS A 64 -5.87 -1.01 -18.70
C LYS A 64 -5.98 -0.61 -17.23
N GLY A 65 -6.55 0.56 -16.97
CA GLY A 65 -6.75 1.09 -15.62
C GLY A 65 -6.73 2.62 -15.64
N LEU A 66 -7.72 3.25 -15.00
CA LEU A 66 -7.86 4.71 -15.01
C LEU A 66 -6.81 5.45 -14.18
N GLY A 67 -6.00 4.75 -13.38
CA GLY A 67 -4.98 5.41 -12.53
C GLY A 67 -5.54 6.16 -11.32
N VAL A 68 -6.69 5.72 -10.80
CA VAL A 68 -7.40 6.40 -9.70
C VAL A 68 -7.32 5.61 -8.38
N GLY A 69 -6.95 4.33 -8.42
CA GLY A 69 -7.03 3.43 -7.27
C GLY A 69 -6.11 3.83 -6.10
N LEU A 70 -4.88 4.24 -6.38
CA LEU A 70 -3.92 4.66 -5.35
C LEU A 70 -4.26 6.04 -4.77
N SER A 71 -4.70 7.00 -5.58
CA SER A 71 -5.11 8.32 -5.09
C SER A 71 -6.33 8.23 -4.16
N ILE A 72 -7.36 7.45 -4.53
CA ILE A 72 -8.50 7.16 -3.64
C ILE A 72 -8.03 6.45 -2.37
N SER A 73 -7.11 5.48 -2.50
CA SER A 73 -6.58 4.76 -1.33
C SER A 73 -5.86 5.69 -0.37
N GLN A 74 -5.07 6.64 -0.88
CA GLN A 74 -4.40 7.65 -0.06
C GLN A 74 -5.41 8.53 0.66
N THR A 75 -6.41 9.09 -0.04
CA THR A 75 -7.47 9.90 0.57
C THR A 75 -8.24 9.14 1.66
N ILE A 76 -8.56 7.87 1.44
CA ILE A 76 -9.24 7.04 2.44
C ILE A 76 -8.37 6.87 3.69
N ILE A 77 -7.09 6.55 3.52
CA ILE A 77 -6.19 6.35 4.67
C ILE A 77 -5.97 7.65 5.43
N GLU A 78 -5.77 8.78 4.74
CA GLU A 78 -5.63 10.11 5.35
C GLU A 78 -6.90 10.51 6.12
N ALA A 79 -8.09 10.21 5.59
CA ALA A 79 -9.36 10.46 6.28
C ALA A 79 -9.52 9.64 7.58
N HIS A 80 -8.77 8.54 7.73
CA HIS A 80 -8.71 7.74 8.96
C HIS A 80 -7.50 8.13 9.86
N GLY A 81 -6.86 9.28 9.60
CA GLY A 81 -5.70 9.76 10.37
C GLY A 81 -4.41 9.00 10.09
N GLY A 82 -4.39 8.19 9.03
CA GLY A 82 -3.26 7.36 8.66
C GLY A 82 -2.37 7.93 7.57
N LYS A 83 -1.40 7.12 7.13
CA LYS A 83 -0.55 7.42 5.97
C LYS A 83 -0.45 6.20 5.05
N LEU A 84 -0.41 6.44 3.74
CA LEU A 84 -0.12 5.43 2.72
C LEU A 84 1.13 5.87 1.96
N TYR A 85 2.18 5.05 1.94
CA TYR A 85 3.41 5.38 1.23
C TYR A 85 4.11 4.11 0.71
N PRO A 86 4.81 4.19 -0.44
CA PRO A 86 5.62 3.11 -0.94
C PRO A 86 7.05 3.16 -0.36
N ARG A 87 7.76 2.05 -0.48
CA ARG A 87 9.23 2.00 -0.49
C ARG A 87 9.68 0.99 -1.53
N ARG A 88 10.76 1.33 -2.24
CA ARG A 88 11.47 0.36 -3.08
C ARG A 88 12.14 -0.69 -2.22
N ASN A 89 12.04 -1.95 -2.62
CA ASN A 89 12.78 -3.04 -2.00
C ASN A 89 13.78 -3.65 -3.01
N LYS A 90 14.55 -4.67 -2.63
CA LYS A 90 15.54 -5.29 -3.54
C LYS A 90 14.91 -6.01 -4.74
N LYS A 91 13.65 -6.45 -4.63
CA LYS A 91 12.88 -7.16 -5.66
C LYS A 91 11.40 -6.77 -5.50
N GLY A 92 10.96 -5.71 -6.19
CA GLY A 92 9.58 -5.20 -6.13
C GLY A 92 9.35 -3.92 -5.31
N THR A 93 8.13 -3.78 -4.80
CA THR A 93 7.67 -2.62 -4.02
C THR A 93 7.02 -3.06 -2.72
N SER A 94 7.14 -2.25 -1.68
CA SER A 94 6.41 -2.40 -0.43
C SER A 94 5.52 -1.17 -0.21
N PHE A 95 4.21 -1.37 -0.09
CA PHE A 95 3.26 -0.33 0.32
C PHE A 95 2.98 -0.44 1.81
N PHE A 96 3.15 0.66 2.52
CA PHE A 96 2.91 0.78 3.96
C PHE A 96 1.64 1.58 4.20
N ILE A 97 0.76 1.05 5.04
CA ILE A 97 -0.37 1.76 5.64
C ILE A 97 -0.05 1.93 7.11
N THR A 98 -0.12 3.15 7.63
CA THR A 98 -0.14 3.41 9.07
C THR A 98 -1.52 3.90 9.46
N LEU A 99 -2.06 3.41 10.56
CA LEU A 99 -3.34 3.87 11.12
C LEU A 99 -3.19 4.04 12.63
N PRO A 100 -3.73 5.11 13.23
CA PRO A 100 -3.78 5.24 14.67
C PRO A 100 -4.43 4.00 15.28
N ALA A 101 -3.75 3.35 16.22
CA ALA A 101 -4.43 2.36 17.04
C ALA A 101 -5.39 3.13 17.93
N THR A 102 -6.69 2.94 17.71
CA THR A 102 -7.65 3.27 18.75
C THR A 102 -7.34 2.33 19.90
N ASN A 103 -6.62 2.80 20.92
CA ASN A 103 -6.80 2.26 22.25
C ASN A 103 -8.30 2.31 22.46
N GLY A 104 -8.94 1.14 22.45
CA GLY A 104 -10.39 1.05 22.51
C GLY A 104 -10.84 2.00 23.60
N ASP A 105 -11.60 3.03 23.22
CA ASP A 105 -12.34 3.80 24.19
C ASP A 105 -13.12 2.74 24.95
N ASN A 106 -12.65 2.48 26.18
CA ASN A 106 -13.45 1.84 27.19
C ASN A 106 -14.71 2.68 27.19
N HIS A 107 -15.78 2.16 26.57
CA HIS A 107 -17.13 2.59 26.81
C HIS A 107 -17.43 2.33 28.30
N ARG A 108 -16.87 3.18 29.15
CA ARG A 108 -17.27 3.45 30.51
C ARG A 108 -18.05 4.76 30.46
N GLY A 109 -19.37 4.62 30.40
CA GLY A 109 -20.35 5.71 30.36
C GLY A 109 -21.42 5.37 29.32
N PHE A 110 -22.64 4.97 29.66
CA PHE A 110 -23.44 5.23 30.87
C PHE A 110 -24.06 3.95 31.45
#